data_AF-A0A819F3C0-F1
#
_entry.id   AF-A0A819F3C0-F1
#
_cell.length_a   1.000
_cell.length_b   1.000
_cell.length_c   1.000
_cell.angle_alpha   90.00
_cell.angle_beta   90.00
_cell.angle_gamma   90.00
#
_symmetry.space_group_name_H-M   'P 1'
#
loop_
_entity.id
_entity.type
_entity.pdbx_description
1 polymer ?
#
loop_
_entity_poly.entity_id
_entity_poly.type
_entity_poly.pdbx_seq_one_letter_code
_entity_poly.pdbx_strand_id
1 'polypeptide(L)'
;MGNLQKYADPLSYIWHQSQFQLAKKMTQRMTDIGIIPVLPAFTGFMPRTVLSCFRSAKFHYSSNWNDFGCNESCELDYLTAINAAIIQIMQTVDLNAVW
;
A
#
# COMPACT_ATOMS: atom_id res chain seq x y z
N MET A 1 -2.07 6.77 2.37
CA MET A 1 -2.64 7.61 3.47
C MET A 1 -3.27 6.77 4.58
N GLY A 2 -3.76 5.55 4.32
CA GLY A 2 -4.10 4.61 5.41
C GLY A 2 -5.40 4.93 6.16
N ASN A 3 -6.30 5.71 5.57
CA ASN A 3 -7.54 6.11 6.24
C ASN A 3 -8.69 5.10 6.09
N LEU A 4 -8.73 4.43 4.92
CA LEU A 4 -9.82 3.54 4.52
C LEU A 4 -9.27 2.21 4.01
N GLN A 5 -10.05 1.15 4.24
CA GLN A 5 -9.88 -0.19 3.69
C GLN A 5 -11.25 -0.76 3.33
N LYS A 6 -11.35 -1.68 2.35
CA LYS A 6 -12.58 -2.40 1.96
C LYS A 6 -13.80 -1.58 1.50
N TYR A 7 -13.81 -0.27 1.67
CA TYR A 7 -14.92 0.57 1.26
C TYR A 7 -15.08 0.50 -0.27
N ALA A 8 -16.26 0.12 -0.73
CA ALA A 8 -16.60 -0.09 -2.14
C ALA A 8 -15.78 -1.20 -2.87
N ASP A 9 -15.19 -2.14 -2.13
CA ASP A 9 -14.53 -3.33 -2.71
C ASP A 9 -15.55 -4.40 -3.19
N PRO A 10 -15.13 -5.36 -4.05
CA PRO A 10 -13.78 -5.54 -4.58
C PRO A 10 -13.56 -4.88 -5.95
N LEU A 11 -12.34 -4.39 -6.18
CA LEU A 11 -11.86 -4.04 -7.51
C LEU A 11 -11.71 -5.28 -8.40
N SER A 12 -12.10 -5.16 -9.68
CA SER A 12 -11.98 -6.26 -10.63
C SER A 12 -10.55 -6.45 -11.12
N TYR A 13 -10.20 -7.66 -11.56
CA TYR A 13 -8.89 -7.92 -12.18
C TYR A 13 -8.63 -7.03 -13.41
N ILE A 14 -9.67 -6.76 -14.21
CA ILE A 14 -9.59 -5.88 -15.38
C ILE A 14 -9.21 -4.45 -14.98
N TRP A 15 -9.75 -3.96 -13.85
CA TRP A 15 -9.37 -2.66 -13.30
C TRP A 15 -7.87 -2.61 -13.01
N HIS A 16 -7.33 -3.60 -12.30
CA HIS A 16 -5.89 -3.66 -11.99
C HIS A 16 -5.02 -3.65 -13.25
N GLN A 17 -5.36 -4.45 -14.27
CA GLN A 17 -4.61 -4.48 -15.53
C GLN A 17 -4.67 -3.13 -16.25
N SER A 18 -5.84 -2.49 -16.30
CA SER A 18 -6.01 -1.20 -16.95
C SER A 18 -5.18 -0.09 -16.28
N GLN A 19 -5.17 -0.04 -14.94
CA GLN A 19 -4.41 0.94 -14.17
C GLN A 19 -2.90 0.73 -14.31
N PHE A 20 -2.43 -0.53 -14.34
CA PHE A 20 -1.02 -0.85 -14.57
C PHE A 20 -0.53 -0.34 -15.94
N GLN A 21 -1.31 -0.60 -17.01
CA GLN A 21 -0.96 -0.13 -18.35
C GLN A 21 -1.00 1.41 -18.44
N LEU A 22 -1.95 2.05 -17.76
CA LEU A 22 -2.04 3.50 -17.71
C LEU A 22 -0.84 4.12 -16.99
N ALA A 23 -0.44 3.57 -15.84
CA ALA A 23 0.71 4.05 -15.06
C ALA A 23 2.01 4.00 -15.89
N LYS A 24 2.23 2.92 -16.66
CA LYS A 24 3.38 2.83 -17.57
C LYS A 24 3.38 3.91 -18.65
N LYS A 25 2.24 4.11 -19.32
CA LYS A 25 2.10 5.15 -20.36
C LYS A 25 2.35 6.56 -19.81
N MET A 26 1.78 6.87 -18.64
CA MET A 26 1.95 8.17 -17.99
C MET A 26 3.41 8.41 -17.58
N THR A 27 4.01 7.44 -16.89
CA THR A 27 5.40 7.55 -16.40
C THR A 27 6.38 7.73 -17.56
N GLN A 28 6.23 6.95 -18.64
CA GLN A 28 7.04 7.12 -19.84
C GLN A 28 6.89 8.52 -20.44
N ARG A 29 5.66 9.01 -20.59
CA ARG A 29 5.43 10.34 -21.16
C ARG A 29 6.02 11.44 -20.29
N MET A 30 5.95 11.30 -18.96
CA MET A 30 6.55 12.24 -18.01
C MET A 30 8.07 12.31 -18.20
N THR A 31 8.74 11.16 -18.26
CA THR A 31 10.20 11.11 -18.45
C THR A 31 10.63 11.65 -19.80
N ASP A 32 9.87 11.39 -20.87
CA ASP A 32 10.15 11.88 -22.23
C ASP A 32 10.17 13.41 -22.33
N ILE A 33 9.39 14.10 -21.48
CA ILE A 33 9.30 15.56 -21.44
C ILE A 33 10.07 16.18 -20.27
N GLY A 34 10.95 15.41 -19.63
CA GLY A 34 11.81 15.88 -18.55
C GLY A 34 11.10 16.08 -17.20
N ILE A 35 9.89 15.55 -17.02
CA ILE A 35 9.23 15.51 -15.71
C ILE A 35 9.76 14.32 -14.91
N ILE A 36 10.09 14.57 -13.65
CA ILE A 36 10.50 13.54 -12.69
C ILE A 36 9.25 13.07 -11.92
N PRO A 37 8.74 11.84 -12.19
CA PRO A 37 7.56 11.33 -11.49
C PRO A 37 7.89 10.96 -10.04
N VAL A 38 6.99 11.31 -9.11
CA VAL A 38 7.04 10.84 -7.72
C VAL A 38 6.24 9.55 -7.62
N LEU A 39 6.92 8.46 -7.29
CA LEU A 39 6.31 7.13 -7.16
C LEU A 39 5.99 6.81 -5.68
N PRO A 40 4.93 6.04 -5.42
CA PRO A 40 4.59 5.65 -4.06
C PRO A 40 5.66 4.76 -3.44
N ALA A 41 5.89 4.92 -2.15
CA ALA A 41 6.73 4.04 -1.34
C ALA A 41 5.91 3.45 -0.19
N PHE A 42 6.39 2.33 0.35
CA PHE A 42 5.76 1.71 1.50
C PHE A 42 5.95 2.58 2.76
N THR A 43 4.86 2.86 3.49
CA THR A 43 4.84 3.82 4.61
C THR A 43 4.43 3.22 5.96
N GLY A 44 4.05 1.94 6.03
CA GLY A 44 3.73 1.26 7.29
C GLY A 44 2.34 0.60 7.35
N PHE A 45 1.38 1.09 6.55
CA PHE A 45 0.01 0.57 6.53
C PHE A 45 -0.10 -0.82 5.92
N MET A 46 -0.82 -1.71 6.59
CA MET A 46 -0.93 -3.13 6.24
C MET A 46 -2.37 -3.64 6.33
N PRO A 47 -2.73 -4.64 5.51
CA PRO A 47 -3.95 -5.40 5.72
C PRO A 47 -3.93 -6.13 7.07
N ARG A 48 -5.10 -6.24 7.72
CA ARG A 48 -5.24 -6.96 9.01
C ARG A 48 -4.85 -8.43 8.95
N THR A 49 -4.86 -9.03 7.76
CA THR A 49 -4.45 -10.42 7.53
C THR A 49 -2.98 -10.66 7.89
N VAL A 50 -2.13 -9.62 7.86
CA VAL A 50 -0.71 -9.66 8.22
C VAL A 50 -0.49 -10.12 9.66
N LEU A 51 -1.44 -9.85 10.58
CA LEU A 51 -1.39 -10.34 11.97
C LEU A 51 -1.30 -11.87 12.05
N SER A 52 -1.95 -12.57 11.12
CA SER A 52 -1.92 -14.03 11.08
C SER A 52 -0.58 -14.59 10.58
N CYS A 53 0.08 -13.85 9.68
CA CYS A 53 1.36 -14.22 9.08
C CYS A 53 2.55 -13.88 9.98
N PHE A 54 2.49 -12.76 10.72
CA PHE A 54 3.58 -12.25 11.54
C PHE A 54 3.16 -12.15 13.02
N ARG A 55 2.87 -13.30 13.64
CA ARG A 55 2.32 -13.37 15.00
C ARG A 55 3.22 -12.77 16.10
N SER A 56 4.53 -12.71 15.87
CA SER A 56 5.50 -12.15 16.81
C SER A 56 5.72 -10.64 16.64
N ALA A 57 5.23 -10.06 15.54
CA ALA A 57 5.37 -8.64 15.27
C ALA A 57 4.29 -7.83 15.99
N LYS A 58 4.65 -6.63 16.45
CA LYS A 58 3.74 -5.71 17.14
C LYS A 58 3.17 -4.70 16.17
N PHE A 59 1.85 -4.63 16.12
CA PHE A 59 1.12 -3.71 15.26
C PHE A 59 0.16 -2.86 16.09
N HIS A 60 -0.35 -1.79 15.49
CA HIS A 60 -1.29 -0.86 16.07
C HIS A 60 -2.40 -0.54 15.08
N TYR A 61 -3.58 -0.20 15.58
CA TYR A 61 -4.68 0.25 14.74
C TYR A 61 -4.74 1.76 14.77
N SER A 62 -4.79 2.41 13.61
CA SER A 62 -5.04 3.83 13.52
C SER A 62 -6.37 4.21 14.16
N SER A 63 -6.53 5.49 14.50
CA SER A 63 -7.82 6.01 14.92
C SER A 63 -8.86 5.83 13.80
N ASN A 64 -10.12 5.84 14.22
CA ASN A 64 -11.25 5.99 13.32
C ASN A 64 -11.10 7.27 12.49
N TRP A 65 -11.34 7.18 11.18
CA TRP A 65 -11.30 8.33 10.29
C TRP A 65 -12.71 8.67 9.80
N ASN A 66 -13.15 9.91 10.05
CA ASN A 66 -14.40 10.49 9.51
C ASN A 66 -15.65 9.62 9.72
N ASP A 67 -15.81 9.05 10.92
CA ASP A 67 -16.95 8.22 11.33
C ASP A 67 -17.21 6.97 10.47
N PHE A 68 -16.24 6.56 9.63
CA PHE A 68 -16.29 5.27 8.97
C PHE A 68 -16.14 4.16 10.00
N GLY A 69 -16.96 3.12 9.98
CA GLY A 69 -16.81 1.99 10.90
C GLY A 69 -15.39 1.41 10.88
N CYS A 70 -14.93 0.80 11.98
CA CYS A 70 -13.60 0.16 11.99
C CYS A 70 -13.53 -1.09 11.08
N ASN A 71 -14.57 -1.46 10.34
CA ASN A 71 -14.43 -2.42 9.25
C ASN A 71 -13.88 -1.74 7.98
N GLU A 72 -14.22 -0.48 7.77
CA GLU A 72 -13.83 0.34 6.62
C GLU A 72 -12.68 1.32 6.93
N SER A 73 -12.34 1.53 8.20
CA SER A 73 -11.25 2.40 8.67
C SER A 73 -10.38 1.68 9.71
N CYS A 74 -9.72 2.42 10.60
CA CYS A 74 -8.86 1.91 11.67
C CYS A 74 -7.77 0.98 11.11
N GLU A 75 -6.93 1.51 10.22
CA GLU A 75 -5.95 0.72 9.47
C GLU A 75 -4.86 0.15 10.38
N LEU A 76 -4.37 -1.04 10.04
CA LEU A 76 -3.25 -1.62 10.77
C LEU A 76 -1.96 -0.92 10.33
N ASP A 77 -1.22 -0.40 11.30
CA ASP A 77 0.06 0.26 11.11
C ASP A 77 1.10 -0.35 12.07
N TYR A 78 2.38 -0.15 11.78
CA TYR A 78 3.47 -0.67 12.57
C TYR A 78 4.02 0.38 13.55
N LEU A 79 4.17 0.01 14.82
CA LEU A 79 4.46 0.97 15.91
C LEU A 79 5.92 1.43 16.03
N THR A 80 6.88 0.83 15.31
CA THR A 80 8.30 1.21 15.45
C THR A 80 9.08 1.05 14.15
N ALA A 81 9.83 2.06 13.71
CA ALA A 81 10.75 1.85 12.61
C ALA A 81 11.76 0.74 13.02
N ILE A 82 11.92 -0.28 12.17
CA ILE A 82 12.91 -1.37 12.26
C ILE A 82 12.49 -2.59 13.10
N ASN A 83 11.71 -3.48 12.48
CA ASN A 83 11.66 -4.90 12.81
C ASN A 83 11.94 -5.69 11.52
N ALA A 84 12.65 -6.81 11.61
CA ALA A 84 13.05 -7.65 10.47
C ALA A 84 11.87 -8.01 9.55
N ALA A 85 10.65 -8.12 10.12
CA ALA A 85 9.43 -8.38 9.36
C ALA A 85 9.10 -7.27 8.32
N ILE A 86 9.32 -6.00 8.66
CA ILE A 86 9.11 -4.89 7.71
C ILE A 86 10.13 -4.96 6.57
N ILE A 87 11.39 -5.23 6.89
CA ILE A 87 12.46 -5.32 5.89
C ILE A 87 12.13 -6.43 4.88
N GLN A 88 11.65 -7.58 5.37
CA GLN A 88 11.21 -8.67 4.49
C GLN A 88 10.05 -8.24 3.58
N ILE A 89 9.07 -7.51 4.09
CA ILE A 89 7.94 -7.02 3.28
C ILE A 89 8.39 -5.96 2.27
N MET A 90 9.22 -5.00 2.69
CA MET A 90 9.81 -3.98 1.81
C MET A 90 10.65 -4.61 0.69
N GLN A 91 11.37 -5.69 0.97
CA GLN A 91 12.19 -6.42 -0.01
C GLN A 91 11.36 -7.23 -1.02
N THR A 92 10.13 -7.61 -0.67
CA THR A 92 9.22 -8.29 -1.62
C THR A 92 8.53 -7.34 -2.60
N VAL A 93 8.57 -6.03 -2.34
CA VAL A 93 8.13 -5.03 -3.31
C VAL A 93 9.25 -4.87 -4.34
N ASP A 94 9.19 -5.68 -5.39
CA ASP A 94 10.18 -5.67 -6.46
C ASP A 94 10.21 -4.32 -7.17
N LEU A 95 11.27 -3.55 -6.93
CA LEU A 95 11.53 -2.28 -7.61
C LEU A 95 11.78 -2.47 -9.12
N ASN A 96 12.07 -3.69 -9.57
CA ASN A 96 12.26 -4.02 -10.99
C ASN A 96 10.94 -4.33 -11.72
N ALA A 97 9.82 -4.50 -11.02
CA ALA A 97 8.52 -4.73 -11.67
C ALA A 97 7.91 -3.45 -12.27
N VAL A 98 8.49 -2.29 -11.96
CA VAL A 98 8.00 -0.96 -12.36
C VAL A 98 8.73 -0.41 -13.59
N TRP A 99 9.90 -0.97 -13.94
CA TRP A 99 10.68 -0.61 -15.13
C TRP A 99 10.59 -1.71 -16.20
#